data_AF-A0A090WD28-F1
#
_entry.id   AF-A0A090WD28-F1
#
_cell.length_a   1.000
_cell.length_b   1.000
_cell.length_c   1.000
_cell.angle_alpha   90.00
_cell.angle_beta   90.00
_cell.angle_gamma   90.00
#
_symmetry.space_group_name_H-M   'P 1'
#
loop_
_entity.id
_entity.type
_entity.pdbx_description
1 polymer ?
#
loop_
_entity_poly.entity_id
_entity_poly.type
_entity_poly.pdbx_seq_one_letter_code
_entity_poly.pdbx_strand_id
1 'polypeptide(L)' 'MDITQYFTDYTLRTITLGTAVLGAICGMLGSFAVLRKQSLLGDAISHAALPGIAVAFLITGAKDSNVLLLGALVSA' A
#
# COMPACT_ATOMS: atom_id res chain seq x y z
N MET A 1 -14.88 -26.02 9.79
CA MET A 1 -13.79 -25.04 9.99
C MET A 1 -13.88 -24.62 11.45
N ASP A 2 -13.10 -25.28 12.31
CA ASP A 2 -13.07 -24.95 13.73
C ASP A 2 -12.40 -23.60 13.94
N ILE A 3 -13.02 -22.73 14.75
CA ILE A 3 -12.50 -21.41 15.14
C ILE A 3 -11.09 -21.48 15.77
N THR A 4 -10.70 -22.65 16.29
CA THR A 4 -9.39 -22.96 16.87
C THR A 4 -8.29 -23.15 15.82
N GLN A 5 -8.66 -23.51 14.58
CA GLN A 5 -7.72 -23.60 13.46
C GLN A 5 -7.26 -22.20 13.01
N TYR A 6 -8.14 -21.20 13.12
CA TYR A 6 -7.87 -19.79 12.81
C TYR A 6 -6.73 -19.19 13.64
N PHE A 7 -6.55 -19.66 14.88
CA PHE A 7 -5.50 -19.21 15.80
C PHE A 7 -4.21 -20.05 15.73
N THR A 8 -4.27 -21.23 15.11
CA THR A 8 -3.12 -22.15 14.98
C THR A 8 -2.32 -21.88 13.70
N ASP A 9 -3.00 -21.48 12.63
CA ASP A 9 -2.35 -21.18 11.35
C ASP A 9 -1.60 -19.83 11.39
N TYR A 10 -0.27 -19.90 11.36
CA TYR A 10 0.63 -18.74 11.36
C TYR A 10 0.32 -17.76 10.21
N THR A 11 -0.04 -18.30 9.04
CA THR A 11 -0.42 -17.52 7.85
C THR A 11 -1.69 -16.71 8.10
N LEU A 12 -2.74 -17.32 8.67
CA LEU A 12 -3.99 -16.61 8.90
C LEU A 12 -3.84 -15.56 10.01
N ARG A 13 -3.09 -15.85 11.06
CA ARG A 13 -2.79 -14.87 12.11
C ARG A 13 -2.03 -13.66 11.57
N THR A 14 -1.05 -13.88 10.71
CA THR A 14 -0.26 -12.78 10.12
C THR A 14 -1.09 -11.93 9.18
N ILE A 15 -1.88 -12.56 8.30
CA ILE A 15 -2.71 -11.84 7.32
C ILE A 15 -3.83 -11.08 8.02
N THR A 16 -4.48 -11.67 9.02
CA THR A 16 -5.58 -11.01 9.76
C THR A 16 -5.09 -9.82 10.57
N LEU A 17 -3.97 -9.94 11.28
CA LEU A 17 -3.33 -8.80 11.95
C LEU A 17 -2.89 -7.73 10.96
N GLY A 18 -2.24 -8.12 9.87
CA GLY A 18 -1.77 -7.19 8.85
C GLY A 18 -2.91 -6.42 8.20
N THR A 19 -3.95 -7.12 7.74
CA THR A 19 -5.13 -6.50 7.10
C THR A 19 -5.98 -5.70 8.08
N ALA A 20 -6.07 -6.10 9.34
CA ALA A 20 -6.77 -5.33 10.37
C ALA A 20 -6.08 -3.99 10.63
N VAL A 21 -4.75 -3.99 10.80
CA VAL A 21 -3.96 -2.77 10.99
C VAL A 21 -4.01 -1.89 9.74
N LEU A 22 -3.80 -2.48 8.56
CA LEU A 22 -3.82 -1.75 7.29
C LEU A 22 -5.21 -1.14 7.02
N GLY A 23 -6.27 -1.91 7.26
CA GLY A 23 -7.65 -1.45 7.13
C GLY A 23 -8.01 -0.33 8.10
N ALA A 24 -7.54 -0.39 9.35
CA ALA A 24 -7.74 0.67 10.33
C ALA A 24 -7.06 1.98 9.87
N ILE A 25 -5.81 1.90 9.40
CA ILE A 25 -5.04 3.05 8.92
C ILE A 25 -5.67 3.63 7.64
N CYS A 26 -5.97 2.79 6.65
CA CYS A 26 -6.60 3.22 5.40
C CYS A 26 -8.00 3.79 5.62
N GLY A 27 -8.79 3.21 6.54
CA GLY A 27 -10.12 3.72 6.89
C GLY A 27 -10.05 5.09 7.56
N MET A 28 -9.12 5.29 8.49
CA MET A 28 -8.89 6.61 9.12
C MET A 28 -8.42 7.64 8.09
N LEU A 29 -7.35 7.34 7.33
CA LEU A 29 -6.81 8.26 6.32
C LEU A 29 -7.83 8.58 5.22
N GLY A 30 -8.60 7.59 4.76
CA GLY A 30 -9.65 7.76 3.76
C GLY A 30 -10.78 8.66 4.26
N SER A 31 -11.24 8.47 5.50
CA SER A 31 -12.28 9.32 6.11
C SER A 31 -11.81 10.78 6.23
N PHE A 32 -10.55 11.00 6.65
CA PHE A 32 -9.95 12.33 6.68
C PHE A 32 -9.78 12.95 5.29
N ALA A 33 -9.40 12.17 4.28
CA ALA A 33 -9.27 12.66 2.89
C ALA A 33 -10.61 13.10 2.29
N VAL A 34 -11.69 12.36 2.58
CA VAL A 34 -13.06 12.69 2.16
C VAL A 34 -13.56 13.97 2.83
N LEU A 35 -13.40 14.09 4.16
CA LEU A 35 -13.80 15.29 4.91
C LEU A 35 -13.03 16.54 4.46
N ARG A 36 -11.77 16.40 4.05
CA ARG A 36 -10.93 17.49 3.56
C ARG A 36 -11.18 17.86 2.09
N LYS A 37 -12.18 17.27 1.43
CA LYS A 37 -12.46 17.40 -0.03
C LYS A 37 -11.24 17.10 -0.91
N GLN A 38 -10.30 16.31 -0.41
CA GLN A 38 -9.09 15.90 -1.12
C GLN A 38 -9.27 14.53 -1.78
N SER A 39 -10.51 14.18 -2.16
CA SER A 39 -10.84 12.92 -2.82
C SER A 39 -10.03 12.70 -4.11
N LEU A 40 -9.59 13.77 -4.76
CA LEU A 40 -8.75 13.75 -5.97
C LEU A 40 -7.26 13.56 -5.71
N LEU A 41 -6.80 13.70 -4.46
CA LEU A 41 -5.38 13.59 -4.13
C LEU A 41 -4.89 12.15 -4.30
N GLY A 42 -5.71 11.15 -3.92
CA GLY A 42 -5.39 9.74 -4.12
C GLY A 42 -5.31 9.33 -5.59
N ASP A 43 -6.13 9.95 -6.44
CA ASP A 43 -6.14 9.70 -7.89
C ASP A 43 -4.90 10.31 -8.57
N ALA A 44 -4.53 11.54 -8.19
CA ALA A 44 -3.32 12.20 -8.67
C ALA A 44 -2.03 11.48 -8.21
N ILE A 45 -1.96 11.05 -6.94
CA ILE A 45 -0.81 10.29 -6.42
C ILE A 45 -0.69 8.95 -7.18
N SER A 46 -1.80 8.28 -7.48
CA SER A 46 -1.78 7.01 -8.24
C SER A 46 -1.31 7.22 -9.68
N HIS A 47 -1.74 8.30 -10.34
CA HIS A 47 -1.32 8.66 -11.69
C HIS A 47 0.14 9.11 -11.80
N ALA A 48 0.69 9.72 -10.75
CA ALA A 48 2.09 10.13 -10.70
C ALA A 48 3.04 8.99 -10.26
N ALA A 49 2.56 8.08 -9.40
CA ALA A 49 3.37 6.97 -8.89
C ALA A 49 3.62 5.86 -9.93
N LEU A 50 2.63 5.51 -10.76
CA LEU A 50 2.75 4.44 -11.76
C LEU A 50 3.87 4.67 -12.81
N PRO A 51 4.00 5.86 -13.43
CA PRO A 51 5.13 6.15 -14.32
C PRO A 51 6.48 6.22 -13.58
N GLY A 52 6.52 6.74 -12.35
CA GLY A 52 7.74 6.79 -11.55
C GLY A 52 8.34 5.43 -11.22
N ILE A 53 7.46 4.50 -10.79
CA ILE A 53 7.82 3.10 -10.53
C ILE A 53 8.32 2.44 -11.82
N ALA A 54 7.67 2.69 -12.96
CA ALA A 54 8.06 2.13 -14.26
C ALA A 54 9.45 2.64 -14.72
N VAL A 55 9.73 3.94 -14.59
CA VAL A 55 11.03 4.52 -14.93
C VAL A 55 12.13 3.98 -14.02
N ALA A 56 11.88 3.87 -12.72
CA ALA A 56 12.84 3.33 -11.76
C ALA A 56 13.14 1.84 -11.99
N PHE A 57 12.10 1.07 -12.38
CA PHE A 57 12.25 -0.33 -12.78
C PHE A 57 13.10 -0.48 -14.05
N LEU A 58 12.87 0.34 -15.06
CA LEU A 58 13.62 0.30 -16.33
C LEU A 58 15.10 0.66 -16.16
N ILE A 59 15.43 1.60 -15.27
CA ILE A 59 16.82 2.01 -15.01
C ILE A 59 17.57 0.95 -14.22
N THR A 60 16.91 0.27 -13.28
CA THR A 60 17.57 -0.64 -12.34
C THR A 60 17.64 -2.07 -12.84
N GLY A 61 16.68 -2.53 -13.66
CA GLY A 61 16.65 -3.89 -14.22
C GLY A 61 16.55 -5.03 -13.19
N ALA A 62 16.50 -4.71 -11.90
CA ALA A 62 16.43 -5.62 -10.77
C ALA A 62 15.30 -5.23 -9.82
N LYS A 63 14.60 -6.23 -9.25
CA LYS A 63 13.45 -6.07 -8.34
C LYS A 63 13.91 -5.72 -6.92
N ASP A 64 14.80 -4.76 -6.77
CA ASP A 64 15.25 -4.28 -5.48
C ASP A 64 14.26 -3.25 -4.91
N SER A 65 13.56 -3.66 -3.86
CA SER A 65 12.41 -2.94 -3.29
C SER A 65 12.75 -1.52 -2.82
N ASN A 66 14.00 -1.25 -2.45
CA ASN A 66 14.45 0.08 -2.00
C ASN A 66 14.56 1.10 -3.14
N VAL A 67 14.98 0.67 -4.33
CA VAL A 67 15.22 1.58 -5.46
C VAL A 67 13.89 1.93 -6.16
N LEU A 68 12.97 0.97 -6.23
CA LEU A 68 11.60 1.19 -6.68
C LEU A 68 10.85 2.20 -5.80
N LEU A 69 11.06 2.15 -4.48
CA LEU A 69 10.42 3.07 -3.53
C LEU A 69 10.98 4.49 -3.64
N LEU A 70 12.29 4.63 -3.84
CA LEU A 70 12.93 5.92 -4.16
C LEU A 70 12.43 6.50 -5.49
N GLY A 71 12.28 5.66 -6.52
CA GLY A 71 11.75 6.08 -7.81
C GLY A 71 10.29 6.54 -7.77
N ALA A 72 9.45 5.85 -6.97
CA ALA A 72 8.07 6.27 -6.73
C ALA A 72 8.01 7.63 -6.01
N LEU A 73 8.88 7.86 -5.03
CA LEU A 73 8.93 9.11 -4.26
C LEU A 73 9.40 10.32 -5.07
N VAL A 74 10.31 10.14 -6.03
CA VAL A 74 10.80 11.24 -6.88
C VAL A 74 9.76 11.66 -7.92
N SER A 75 8.86 10.75 -8.30
CA SER A 75 7.90 10.98 -9.38
C SER A 75 6.49 11.40 -8.91
N ALA A 76 6.15 11.16 -7.64
CA ALA A 76 4.90 11.59 -7.00
C ALA A 76 5.01 12.99 -6.43
#